data_AF-A0A2V5P5H7-F1
#
_entry.id   AF-A0A2V5P5H7-F1
#
_cell.length_a   1.000
_cell.length_b   1.000
_cell.length_c   1.000
_cell.angle_alpha   90.00
_cell.angle_beta   90.00
_cell.angle_gamma   90.00
#
_symmetry.space_group_name_H-M   'P 1'
#
loop_
_entity.id
_entity.type
_entity.pdbx_description
1 polymer ?
#
loop_
_entity_poly.entity_id
_entity_poly.type
_entity_poly.pdbx_seq_one_letter_code
_entity_poly.pdbx_strand_id
1 'polypeptide(L)' 'MSKTVAREITRSIGQKRKQLAVIREEVEGLLDWLDLVEARARDQGKPRLTHADVKKRYGLD' A
#
# COMPACT_ATOMS: atom_id res chain seq x y z
N MET A 1 18.87 -37.05 -13.11
CA MET A 1 19.13 -35.93 -12.17
C MET A 1 19.41 -36.49 -10.78
N SER A 2 20.49 -36.06 -10.12
CA SER A 2 20.82 -36.52 -8.76
C SER A 2 19.77 -36.04 -7.75
N LYS A 3 19.40 -36.91 -6.79
CA LYS A 3 18.45 -36.58 -5.71
C LYS A 3 18.89 -35.35 -4.89
N THR A 4 20.19 -35.13 -4.77
CA THR A 4 20.77 -33.96 -4.08
C THR A 4 20.44 -32.66 -4.82
N VAL A 5 20.63 -32.64 -6.14
CA VAL A 5 20.36 -31.47 -6.99
C VAL A 5 18.88 -31.11 -6.96
N ALA A 6 17.98 -32.10 -7.03
CA ALA A 6 16.54 -31.87 -6.94
C ALA A 6 16.13 -31.25 -5.58
N ARG A 7 16.77 -31.67 -4.48
CA ARG A 7 16.51 -31.13 -3.14
C ARG A 7 17.01 -29.69 -2.99
N GLU A 8 18.17 -29.38 -3.56
CA GLU A 8 18.73 -28.01 -3.55
C GLU A 8 17.88 -27.05 -4.37
N ILE A 9 17.44 -27.46 -5.57
CA ILE A 9 16.50 -26.69 -6.40
C ILE A 9 15.22 -26.40 -5.60
N THR A 10 14.64 -27.42 -4.95
CA THR A 10 13.41 -27.27 -4.15
C THR A 10 13.61 -26.28 -3.00
N ARG A 11 14.74 -26.36 -2.29
CA ARG A 11 15.09 -25.41 -1.22
C ARG A 11 15.23 -23.98 -1.75
N SER A 12 15.93 -23.81 -2.88
CA SER A 12 16.12 -22.52 -3.52
C SER A 12 14.80 -21.89 -3.95
N ILE A 13 13.90 -22.67 -4.57
CA ILE A 13 12.56 -22.23 -4.92
C ILE A 13 11.79 -21.77 -3.67
N GLY A 14 11.85 -22.55 -2.58
CA GLY A 14 11.22 -22.18 -1.32
C GLY A 14 11.74 -20.84 -0.76
N GLN A 15 13.05 -20.63 -0.79
CA GLN A 15 13.66 -19.38 -0.34
C GLN A 15 13.25 -18.20 -1.22
N LYS A 16 13.28 -18.35 -2.55
CA LYS A 16 12.87 -17.30 -3.48
C LYS A 16 11.40 -16.93 -3.32
N ARG A 17 10.52 -17.91 -3.07
CA ARG A 17 9.09 -17.65 -2.78
C ARG A 17 8.90 -16.82 -1.51
N LYS A 18 9.67 -17.09 -0.45
CA LYS A 18 9.64 -16.30 0.78
C LYS A 18 10.12 -14.86 0.54
N GLN A 19 11.23 -14.70 -0.20
CA GLN A 19 11.73 -13.37 -0.57
C GLN A 19 10.71 -12.59 -1.40
N LEU A 20 10.05 -13.25 -2.36
CA LEU A 20 9.00 -12.63 -3.16
C LEU A 20 7.80 -12.18 -2.30
N ALA A 21 7.42 -12.96 -1.29
CA ALA A 21 6.33 -12.59 -0.38
C ALA A 21 6.65 -11.32 0.40
N VAL A 22 7.88 -11.22 0.96
CA VAL A 22 8.33 -10.02 1.68
C VAL A 22 8.34 -8.79 0.77
N ILE A 23 8.88 -8.91 -0.44
CA ILE A 23 8.90 -7.79 -1.41
C ILE A 23 7.49 -7.32 -1.76
N ARG A 24 6.53 -8.25 -1.89
CA ARG A 24 5.13 -7.88 -2.16
C ARG A 24 4.52 -7.07 -1.03
N GLU A 25 4.73 -7.49 0.22
CA GLU A 25 4.26 -6.78 1.41
C GLU A 25 4.90 -5.38 1.50
N GLU A 26 6.20 -5.26 1.24
CA GLU A 26 6.88 -3.95 1.20
C GLU A 26 6.31 -3.04 0.10
N VAL A 27 6.04 -3.57 -1.09
CA VAL A 27 5.44 -2.80 -2.19
C VAL A 27 4.02 -2.36 -1.84
N GLU A 28 3.21 -3.22 -1.23
CA GLU A 28 1.87 -2.87 -0.74
C GLU A 28 1.94 -1.72 0.28
N GLY A 29 2.84 -1.80 1.25
CA GLY A 29 3.04 -0.72 2.22
C GLY A 29 3.50 0.61 1.60
N LEU A 30 4.31 0.57 0.55
CA LEU A 30 4.71 1.77 -0.20
C LEU A 30 3.55 2.38 -0.98
N LEU A 31 2.69 1.55 -1.57
CA LEU A 31 1.49 2.02 -2.27
C LEU A 31 0.51 2.68 -1.29
N ASP A 32 0.26 2.07 -0.14
CA ASP A 32 -0.59 2.64 0.91
C ASP A 32 -0.06 4.00 1.40
N TRP A 33 1.26 4.11 1.56
CA TRP A 33 1.87 5.39 1.93
C TRP A 33 1.73 6.45 0.84
N LEU A 34 1.88 6.07 -0.43
CA LEU A 34 1.71 6.97 -1.56
C LEU A 34 0.27 7.53 -1.61
N ASP A 35 -0.73 6.68 -1.40
CA ASP A 35 -2.14 7.10 -1.36
C ASP A 35 -2.38 8.18 -0.29
N LEU A 36 -1.76 8.04 0.89
CA LEU A 36 -1.84 9.05 1.96
C LEU A 36 -1.19 10.37 1.56
N VAL A 37 -0.02 10.31 0.92
CA VAL A 37 0.70 11.51 0.48
C VAL A 37 -0.07 12.21 -0.65
N GLU A 38 -0.62 11.46 -1.60
CA GLU A 38 -1.48 12.00 -2.65
C GLU A 38 -2.72 12.66 -2.08
N ALA A 39 -3.39 12.02 -1.11
CA ALA A 39 -4.55 12.60 -0.44
C ALA A 39 -4.20 13.93 0.23
N ARG A 40 -3.06 14.01 0.93
CA ARG A 40 -2.56 15.25 1.55
C ARG A 40 -2.23 16.32 0.52
N ALA A 41 -1.57 15.96 -0.58
CA ALA A 41 -1.25 16.89 -1.65
C ALA A 41 -2.51 17.45 -2.32
N ARG A 42 -3.53 16.61 -2.54
CA ARG A 42 -4.84 17.03 -3.06
C ARG A 42 -5.63 17.87 -2.06
N ASP A 43 -5.38 17.73 -0.77
CA ASP A 43 -6.00 18.55 0.27
C ASP A 43 -5.26 19.88 0.48
N GLN A 44 -3.97 19.93 0.14
CA GLN A 44 -3.15 21.12 0.24
C GLN A 44 -3.74 22.26 -0.59
N GLY A 45 -4.04 23.38 0.07
CA GLY A 45 -4.62 24.56 -0.56
C GLY A 45 -6.16 24.59 -0.61
N LYS A 46 -6.85 23.54 -0.16
CA LYS A 46 -8.31 23.61 0.02
C LYS A 46 -8.65 24.46 1.25
N PRO A 47 -9.60 25.40 1.14
CA PRO A 47 -10.09 26.13 2.31
C PRO A 47 -10.76 25.14 3.27
N ARG A 48 -10.41 25.22 4.56
CA ARG A 48 -11.09 24.42 5.58
C ARG A 48 -12.51 24.94 5.73
N LEU A 49 -13.48 24.05 5.57
CA LEU A 49 -14.89 24.39 5.77
C LEU A 49 -15.18 24.50 7.26
N THR A 50 -15.87 25.57 7.64
CA THR A 50 -16.44 25.69 8.98
C THR A 50 -17.65 24.78 9.13
N HIS A 51 -18.09 24.53 10.37
CA HIS A 51 -19.29 23.73 10.61
C HIS A 51 -20.54 24.36 9.95
N ALA A 52 -20.63 25.69 9.90
CA ALA A 52 -21.68 26.41 9.19
C ALA A 52 -21.61 26.19 7.67
N ASP A 53 -20.42 26.23 7.07
CA ASP A 53 -20.24 25.95 5.65
C ASP A 53 -20.66 24.52 5.29
N VAL A 54 -20.37 23.56 6.17
CA VAL A 54 -20.81 22.16 6.02
C VAL A 54 -22.33 22.05 6.09
N LYS A 55 -22.98 22.65 7.09
CA LYS A 55 -24.45 22.61 7.22
C LYS A 55 -25.16 23.19 6.00
N LYS A 56 -24.71 24.36 5.55
CA LYS A 56 -25.24 25.03 4.35
C LYS A 56 -25.06 24.17 3.09
N ARG A 57 -23.90 23.53 2.92
CA ARG A 57 -23.60 22.70 1.74
C ARG A 57 -24.47 21.45 1.65
N TYR A 58 -24.89 20.90 2.78
CA TYR A 58 -25.73 19.69 2.85
C TYR A 58 -27.20 19.96 3.17
N GLY A 59 -27.63 21.23 3.22
CA GLY A 59 -29.02 21.59 3.49
C GLY A 59 -29.50 21.17 4.87
N LEU A 60 -28.62 21.23 5.86
CA LEU A 60 -28.91 20.86 7.26
C LEU A 60 -29.27 22.07 8.14
N ASP A 61 -29.67 23.17 7.51
CA ASP A 61 -30.07 24.43 8.16
C ASP A 61 -31.55 24.43 8.55
#